data_AF-A0A9P8DVD7-F1
#
_entry.id   AF-A0A9P8DVD7-F1
#
_cell.length_a   1.000
_cell.length_b   1.000
_cell.length_c   1.000
_cell.angle_alpha   90.00
_cell.angle_beta   90.00
_cell.angle_gamma   90.00
#
_symmetry.space_group_name_H-M   'P 1'
#
loop_
_entity.id
_entity.type
_entity.pdbx_description
1 polymer ?
#
loop_
_entity_poly.entity_id
_entity_poly.type
_entity_poly.pdbx_seq_one_letter_code
_entity_poly.pdbx_strand_id
1 'polypeptide(L)'
;GKKIAVYGFSYKKNTADTRESAAISVVKDLIAEQAKVCIYDPQVTKAQIWEELDINGCHIDDVEKYVSIAKNPYDCASESHAVIVLTEWDEFSNKDVVPAKKTGTENAQQLLPSPVASEHSSDNEMEMTPADRSARERYNPKTALKHAEAQNAKVDWEQIFDIMERPAFVFDGRRVIDAGKLQRLGFRVECIGRGNSFQ
;
A
#
# COMPACT_ATOMS: atom_id res chain seq x y z
N GLY A 1 -8.45 -20.32 7.63
CA GLY A 1 -8.46 -18.99 8.26
C GLY A 1 -8.95 -17.95 7.28
N LYS A 2 -9.39 -16.80 7.79
CA LYS A 2 -9.69 -15.61 6.97
C LYS A 2 -8.40 -15.06 6.36
N LYS A 3 -8.50 -14.42 5.19
CA LYS A 3 -7.39 -13.64 4.61
C LYS A 3 -7.44 -12.21 5.15
N ILE A 4 -6.31 -11.69 5.63
CA ILE A 4 -6.15 -10.35 6.17
C ILE A 4 -5.05 -9.65 5.37
N ALA A 5 -5.36 -8.49 4.79
CA ALA A 5 -4.40 -7.64 4.13
C ALA A 5 -3.79 -6.66 5.15
N VAL A 6 -2.47 -6.55 5.14
CA VAL A 6 -1.70 -5.63 5.98
C VAL A 6 -1.05 -4.60 5.07
N TYR A 7 -1.45 -3.34 5.27
CA TYR A 7 -0.96 -2.18 4.55
C TYR A 7 0.07 -1.47 5.41
N GLY A 8 1.34 -1.60 5.02
CA GLY A 8 2.48 -1.09 5.73
C GLY A 8 3.11 -2.12 6.67
N PHE A 9 4.44 -2.21 6.60
CA PHE A 9 5.26 -3.03 7.48
C PHE A 9 6.40 -2.23 8.10
N SER A 10 6.86 -1.14 7.48
CA SER A 10 7.84 -0.24 8.10
C SER A 10 7.28 0.48 9.33
N TYR A 11 8.14 0.92 10.23
CA TYR A 11 7.70 1.51 11.50
C TYR A 11 6.95 2.86 11.30
N LYS A 12 7.29 3.58 10.22
CA LYS A 12 6.69 4.85 9.77
C LYS A 12 6.84 5.01 8.25
N LYS A 13 6.14 5.99 7.67
CA LYS A 13 6.30 6.30 6.23
C LYS A 13 7.70 6.81 5.87
N ASN A 14 8.02 6.72 4.58
CA ASN A 14 9.26 7.19 3.95
C ASN A 14 10.54 6.50 4.45
N THR A 15 10.43 5.25 4.89
CA THR A 15 11.58 4.42 5.26
C THR A 15 11.26 2.94 5.07
N ALA A 16 12.29 2.14 4.83
CA ALA A 16 12.26 0.68 4.89
C ALA A 16 12.64 0.13 6.27
N ASP A 17 12.82 0.99 7.29
CA ASP A 17 13.19 0.58 8.64
C ASP A 17 12.01 -0.10 9.34
N THR A 18 12.23 -1.34 9.74
CA THR A 18 11.26 -2.27 10.33
C THR A 18 11.42 -2.45 11.83
N ARG A 19 12.51 -1.95 12.41
CA ARG A 19 12.78 -2.09 13.84
C ARG A 19 11.65 -1.44 14.64
N GLU A 20 11.17 -2.15 15.65
CA GLU A 20 10.05 -1.73 16.50
C GLU A 20 8.74 -1.47 15.74
N SER A 21 8.58 -2.03 14.54
CA SER A 21 7.33 -1.89 13.78
C SER A 21 6.18 -2.60 14.49
N ALA A 22 5.09 -1.86 14.73
CA ALA A 22 3.84 -2.44 15.22
C ALA A 22 3.25 -3.50 14.27
N ALA A 23 3.67 -3.53 13.00
CA ALA A 23 3.26 -4.57 12.06
C ALA A 23 3.77 -5.96 12.47
N ILE A 24 4.95 -6.04 13.08
CA ILE A 24 5.55 -7.33 13.48
C ILE A 24 4.67 -8.03 14.51
N SER A 25 4.28 -7.34 15.58
CA SER A 25 3.44 -7.92 16.64
C SER A 25 2.04 -8.27 16.13
N VAL A 26 1.42 -7.39 15.34
CA VAL A 26 0.09 -7.66 14.77
C VAL A 26 0.11 -8.87 13.83
N VAL A 27 1.11 -8.99 12.96
CA VAL A 27 1.24 -10.14 12.06
C VAL A 27 1.47 -11.42 12.85
N LYS A 28 2.30 -11.38 13.89
CA LYS A 28 2.53 -12.52 14.79
C LYS A 28 1.23 -13.02 15.43
N ASP A 29 0.43 -12.11 15.98
CA ASP A 29 -0.86 -12.46 16.59
C ASP A 29 -1.84 -13.05 15.56
N LEU A 30 -1.86 -12.49 14.34
CA LEU A 30 -2.70 -13.03 13.25
C LEU A 30 -2.27 -14.44 12.81
N ILE A 31 -0.97 -14.72 12.76
CA ILE A 31 -0.45 -16.06 12.46
C ILE A 31 -0.83 -17.05 13.57
N ALA A 32 -0.73 -16.65 14.84
CA ALA A 32 -1.14 -17.47 15.98
C ALA A 32 -2.63 -17.85 15.91
N GLU A 33 -3.47 -16.94 15.43
CA GLU A 33 -4.90 -17.16 15.15
C GLU A 33 -5.17 -17.86 13.79
N GLN A 34 -4.11 -18.36 13.13
CA GLN A 34 -4.17 -19.09 11.85
C GLN A 34 -4.85 -18.31 10.71
N ALA A 35 -4.76 -16.97 10.75
CA ALA A 35 -5.14 -16.12 9.65
C ALA A 35 -4.12 -16.23 8.50
N LYS A 36 -4.61 -16.08 7.27
CA LYS A 36 -3.73 -15.91 6.11
C LYS A 36 -3.42 -14.43 5.97
N VAL A 37 -2.17 -14.04 6.14
CA VAL A 37 -1.74 -12.65 6.09
C VAL A 37 -1.14 -12.36 4.72
N CYS A 38 -1.63 -11.31 4.06
CA CYS A 38 -0.97 -10.73 2.89
C CYS A 38 -0.42 -9.37 3.29
N ILE A 39 0.85 -9.12 3.02
CA ILE A 39 1.53 -7.88 3.42
C ILE A 39 1.90 -7.11 2.16
N TYR A 40 1.63 -5.81 2.17
CA TYR A 40 2.15 -4.88 1.19
C TYR A 40 2.80 -3.69 1.92
N ASP A 41 4.04 -3.39 1.56
CA ASP A 41 4.75 -2.17 1.95
C ASP A 41 5.53 -1.64 0.73
N PRO A 42 5.50 -0.33 0.43
CA PRO A 42 6.22 0.25 -0.71
C PRO A 42 7.74 0.16 -0.67
N GLN A 43 8.33 0.06 0.53
CA GLN A 43 9.78 0.16 0.71
C GLN A 43 10.41 -1.06 1.39
N VAL A 44 9.63 -1.89 2.09
CA VAL A 44 10.16 -3.09 2.74
C VAL A 44 10.11 -4.29 1.80
N THR A 45 11.26 -4.95 1.64
CA THR A 45 11.38 -6.14 0.78
C THR A 45 10.86 -7.41 1.46
N LYS A 46 10.51 -8.43 0.66
CA LYS A 46 10.15 -9.77 1.17
C LYS A 46 11.19 -10.36 2.12
N ALA A 47 12.48 -10.22 1.77
CA ALA A 47 13.57 -10.77 2.59
C ALA A 47 13.62 -10.13 3.98
N GLN A 48 13.47 -8.80 4.05
CA GLN A 48 13.40 -8.08 5.33
C GLN A 48 12.18 -8.48 6.15
N ILE A 49 11.00 -8.59 5.53
CA ILE A 49 9.78 -9.04 6.24
C ILE A 49 9.99 -10.44 6.83
N TRP A 50 10.56 -11.36 6.07
CA TRP A 50 10.81 -12.73 6.52
C TRP A 50 11.81 -12.78 7.67
N GLU A 51 12.93 -12.07 7.55
CA GLU A 51 13.94 -11.97 8.61
C GLU A 51 13.35 -11.37 9.89
N GLU A 52 12.61 -10.27 9.79
CA GLU A 52 11.99 -9.61 10.93
C GLU A 52 10.97 -10.51 11.65
N LEU A 53 10.16 -11.26 10.90
CA LEU A 53 9.21 -12.19 11.52
C LEU A 53 9.93 -13.35 12.22
N ASP A 54 11.00 -13.90 11.62
CA ASP A 54 11.78 -14.99 12.20
C ASP A 54 12.47 -14.57 13.50
N ILE A 55 13.22 -13.46 13.49
CA ILE A 55 13.93 -12.98 14.69
C ILE A 55 12.98 -12.55 15.81
N ASN A 56 11.72 -12.19 15.50
CA ASN A 56 10.70 -11.83 16.48
C ASN A 56 9.82 -13.03 16.90
N GLY A 57 10.25 -14.26 16.58
CA GLY A 57 9.71 -15.50 17.13
C GLY A 57 8.48 -16.02 16.40
N CYS A 58 8.34 -15.74 15.10
CA CYS A 58 7.48 -16.51 14.21
C CYS A 58 8.32 -17.63 13.58
N HIS A 59 7.95 -18.89 13.76
CA HIS A 59 8.64 -20.00 13.09
C HIS A 59 8.54 -19.85 11.57
N ILE A 60 9.65 -20.07 10.86
CA ILE A 60 9.67 -19.91 9.39
C ILE A 60 8.63 -20.78 8.68
N ASP A 61 8.36 -21.99 9.17
CA ASP A 61 7.32 -22.88 8.63
C ASP A 61 5.92 -22.24 8.70
N ASP A 62 5.63 -21.50 9.78
CA ASP A 62 4.38 -20.76 9.91
C ASP A 62 4.36 -19.52 9.01
N VAL A 63 5.49 -18.81 8.89
CA VAL A 63 5.61 -17.66 7.98
C VAL A 63 5.35 -18.10 6.54
N GLU A 64 5.96 -19.19 6.07
CA GLU A 64 5.75 -19.73 4.72
C GLU A 64 4.31 -20.19 4.48
N LYS A 65 3.68 -20.75 5.52
CA LYS A 65 2.31 -21.27 5.44
C LYS A 65 1.25 -20.18 5.47
N TYR A 66 1.46 -19.11 6.25
CA TYR A 66 0.43 -18.12 6.56
C TYR A 66 0.70 -16.75 5.94
N VAL A 67 1.92 -16.41 5.53
CA VAL A 67 2.29 -15.07 5.07
C VAL A 67 2.63 -15.06 3.58
N SER A 68 2.05 -14.10 2.86
CA SER A 68 2.36 -13.79 1.46
C SER A 68 2.67 -12.30 1.30
N ILE A 69 3.56 -11.95 0.36
CA ILE A 69 3.97 -10.56 0.12
C ILE A 69 3.45 -10.13 -1.25
N ALA A 70 2.65 -9.09 -1.31
CA ALA A 70 2.10 -8.54 -2.54
C ALA A 70 3.00 -7.42 -3.10
N LYS A 71 2.89 -7.16 -4.41
CA LYS A 71 3.63 -6.08 -5.10
C LYS A 71 2.90 -4.75 -5.11
N ASN A 72 1.59 -4.76 -4.84
CA ASN A 72 0.72 -3.61 -4.86
C ASN A 72 -0.44 -3.83 -3.86
N PRO A 73 -1.16 -2.77 -3.44
CA PRO A 73 -2.18 -2.90 -2.42
C PRO A 73 -3.41 -3.68 -2.90
N TYR A 74 -3.73 -3.66 -4.20
CA TYR A 74 -4.87 -4.37 -4.77
C TYR A 74 -4.70 -5.89 -4.69
N ASP A 75 -3.54 -6.42 -5.09
CA ASP A 75 -3.22 -7.85 -4.96
C ASP A 75 -3.24 -8.29 -3.49
N CYS A 76 -2.80 -7.40 -2.59
CA CYS A 76 -2.81 -7.63 -1.16
C CYS A 76 -4.24 -7.81 -0.63
N ALA A 77 -5.15 -6.89 -1.00
CA ALA A 77 -6.53 -6.86 -0.53
C ALA A 77 -7.49 -7.80 -1.27
N SER A 78 -7.14 -8.29 -2.46
CA SER A 78 -7.98 -9.23 -3.21
C SER A 78 -8.39 -10.44 -2.37
N GLU A 79 -9.68 -10.76 -2.30
CA GLU A 79 -10.26 -11.85 -1.50
C GLU A 79 -9.98 -11.75 0.03
N SER A 80 -9.51 -10.58 0.51
CA SER A 80 -9.30 -10.36 1.93
C SER A 80 -10.60 -10.01 2.62
N HIS A 81 -10.73 -10.41 3.88
CA HIS A 81 -11.87 -10.10 4.74
C HIS A 81 -11.67 -8.77 5.47
N ALA A 82 -10.42 -8.37 5.67
CA ALA A 82 -10.06 -7.14 6.34
C ALA A 82 -8.78 -6.55 5.75
N VAL A 83 -8.70 -5.23 5.71
CA VAL A 83 -7.46 -4.47 5.54
C VAL A 83 -7.08 -3.85 6.88
N ILE A 84 -5.84 -4.00 7.29
CA ILE A 84 -5.27 -3.36 8.49
C ILE A 84 -4.19 -2.38 8.04
N VAL A 85 -4.36 -1.10 8.32
CA VAL A 85 -3.37 -0.05 8.00
C VAL A 85 -2.46 0.16 9.20
N LEU A 86 -1.19 -0.24 9.05
CA LEU A 86 -0.20 -0.26 10.13
C LEU A 86 0.98 0.69 9.89
N THR A 87 1.07 1.32 8.72
CA THR A 87 2.01 2.41 8.44
C THR A 87 1.28 3.53 7.70
N GLU A 88 1.54 4.78 8.07
CA GLU A 88 0.88 5.97 7.51
C GLU A 88 1.36 6.39 6.10
N TRP A 89 1.60 5.43 5.20
CA TRP A 89 1.97 5.75 3.81
C TRP A 89 0.88 6.62 3.14
N ASP A 90 1.31 7.67 2.45
CA ASP A 90 0.38 8.66 1.88
C ASP A 90 -0.56 8.05 0.82
N GLU A 91 -0.12 6.97 0.15
CA GLU A 91 -0.95 6.20 -0.79
C GLU A 91 -2.18 5.55 -0.13
N PHE A 92 -2.14 5.20 1.16
CA PHE A 92 -3.28 4.58 1.84
C PHE A 92 -4.33 5.60 2.27
N SER A 93 -3.99 6.89 2.30
CA SER A 93 -4.86 7.95 2.80
C SER A 93 -5.98 8.30 1.82
N ASN A 94 -7.24 8.16 2.24
CA ASN A 94 -8.42 8.64 1.49
C ASN A 94 -8.91 10.02 1.96
N LYS A 95 -8.13 10.70 2.82
CA LYS A 95 -8.41 12.06 3.26
C LYS A 95 -8.16 13.05 2.12
N ASP A 96 -8.99 14.08 2.06
CA ASP A 96 -8.74 15.17 1.13
C ASP A 96 -7.46 15.87 1.51
N VAL A 97 -6.67 16.26 0.51
CA VAL A 97 -5.51 17.11 0.73
C VAL A 97 -6.05 18.48 1.09
N VAL A 98 -5.99 18.85 2.38
CA VAL A 98 -6.26 20.23 2.78
C VAL A 98 -5.04 21.04 2.32
N PRO A 99 -5.21 22.08 1.48
CA PRO A 99 -4.10 22.93 1.09
C PRO A 99 -3.44 23.49 2.35
N ALA A 100 -2.12 23.31 2.48
CA ALA A 100 -1.37 23.90 3.57
C ALA A 100 -1.65 25.41 3.60
N LYS A 101 -2.06 25.93 4.77
CA LYS A 101 -2.13 27.38 4.97
C LYS A 101 -0.72 27.91 4.68
N LYS A 102 -0.59 28.77 3.66
CA LYS A 102 0.65 29.50 3.41
C LYS A 102 0.92 30.38 4.64
N THR A 103 1.75 29.90 5.56
CA THR A 103 2.39 30.77 6.55
C THR A 103 3.39 31.61 5.78
N GLY A 104 2.99 32.85 5.48
CA GLY A 104 3.83 33.80 4.78
C GLY A 104 5.05 34.16 5.62
N THR A 105 6.21 33.82 5.11
CA THR A 105 7.41 34.66 5.14
C THR A 105 8.20 34.32 3.90
N GLU A 106 8.16 35.24 2.92
CA GLU A 106 9.07 35.27 1.79
C GLU A 106 10.48 35.56 2.29
N ASN A 107 11.45 34.74 1.87
CA ASN A 107 12.78 35.17 1.44
C ASN A 107 13.59 33.93 1.04
N ALA A 108 13.65 33.66 -0.26
CA ALA A 108 14.65 32.77 -0.84
C ALA A 108 15.20 33.45 -2.09
N GLN A 109 16.25 34.24 -1.87
CA GLN A 109 17.17 34.68 -2.90
C GLN A 109 18.21 33.57 -3.10
N GLN A 110 18.61 33.39 -4.37
CA GLN A 110 19.84 32.79 -4.87
C GLN A 110 19.89 31.29 -5.30
N LEU A 111 20.01 31.19 -6.63
CA LEU A 111 21.00 30.45 -7.43
C LEU A 111 20.66 29.03 -7.90
N LEU A 112 20.21 28.97 -9.16
CA LEU A 112 20.34 27.81 -10.05
C LEU A 112 21.79 27.67 -10.52
N PRO A 113 22.23 26.43 -10.78
CA PRO A 113 23.00 26.17 -11.99
C PRO A 113 22.30 25.16 -12.91
N SER A 114 22.34 25.45 -14.20
CA SER A 114 21.92 24.55 -15.29
C SER A 114 22.91 23.38 -15.46
N PRO A 115 22.47 22.26 -16.03
CA PRO A 115 23.33 21.43 -16.86
C PRO A 115 22.84 21.40 -18.33
N VAL A 116 23.83 21.46 -19.21
CA VAL A 116 23.75 21.33 -20.67
C VAL A 116 24.11 19.89 -21.08
N ALA A 117 23.64 19.50 -22.27
CA ALA A 117 24.06 18.38 -23.14
C ALA A 117 23.38 17.03 -22.88
N SER A 118 23.14 16.13 -23.84
CA SER A 118 23.01 16.13 -25.31
C SER A 118 22.65 14.68 -25.70
N GLU A 119 21.82 14.51 -26.74
CA GLU A 119 21.61 13.37 -27.65
C GLU A 119 22.15 11.96 -27.32
N HIS A 120 21.30 10.92 -27.44
CA HIS A 120 21.44 9.90 -28.51
C HIS A 120 20.24 8.94 -28.56
N SER A 121 19.67 8.85 -29.76
CA SER A 121 18.71 7.85 -30.24
C SER A 121 19.39 6.52 -30.52
N SER A 122 18.74 5.40 -30.17
CA SER A 122 18.70 4.22 -31.05
C SER A 122 17.52 3.33 -30.65
N ASP A 123 16.53 3.31 -31.54
CA ASP A 123 15.45 2.34 -31.56
C ASP A 123 16.00 0.97 -31.94
N ASN A 124 15.62 -0.07 -31.21
CA ASN A 124 15.73 -1.44 -31.70
C ASN A 124 14.38 -2.12 -31.46
N GLU A 125 13.55 -2.14 -32.51
CA GLU A 125 12.24 -2.78 -32.54
C GLU A 125 12.43 -4.32 -32.50
N MET A 126 12.05 -4.96 -31.38
CA MET A 126 11.89 -6.42 -31.36
C MET A 126 10.52 -6.81 -31.93
N GLU A 127 10.52 -7.73 -32.89
CA GLU A 127 9.34 -8.24 -33.58
C GLU A 127 8.42 -9.04 -32.61
N MET A 128 7.15 -8.62 -32.49
CA MET A 128 6.17 -9.20 -31.56
C MET A 128 5.45 -10.43 -32.13
N THR A 129 5.17 -11.41 -31.27
CA THR A 129 4.42 -12.62 -31.62
C THR A 129 2.91 -12.32 -31.82
N PRO A 130 2.14 -13.18 -32.52
CA PRO A 130 0.70 -13.01 -32.67
C PRO A 130 -0.08 -12.98 -31.34
N ALA A 131 0.42 -13.63 -30.28
CA ALA A 131 -0.19 -13.60 -28.95
C ALA A 131 -0.05 -12.22 -28.29
N ASP A 132 1.11 -11.58 -28.44
CA ASP A 132 1.39 -10.24 -27.92
C ASP A 132 0.55 -9.16 -28.61
N ARG A 133 0.18 -9.38 -29.89
CA ARG A 133 -0.67 -8.47 -30.67
C ARG A 133 -2.09 -8.37 -30.07
N SER A 134 -2.64 -9.48 -29.60
CA SER A 134 -3.96 -9.53 -28.94
C SER A 134 -3.98 -8.90 -27.53
N ALA A 135 -2.83 -8.87 -26.84
CA ALA A 135 -2.68 -8.20 -25.56
C ALA A 135 -2.58 -6.67 -25.74
N ARG A 136 -1.94 -6.23 -26.83
CA ARG A 136 -1.75 -4.80 -27.15
C ARG A 136 -3.04 -4.10 -27.59
N GLU A 137 -4.00 -4.82 -28.17
CA GLU A 137 -5.33 -4.27 -28.48
C GLU A 137 -6.23 -4.05 -27.26
N ARG A 138 -5.90 -4.67 -26.12
CA ARG A 138 -6.50 -4.39 -24.81
C ARG A 138 -5.67 -3.41 -23.98
N TYR A 139 -4.51 -3.00 -24.48
CA TYR A 139 -3.59 -2.09 -23.82
C TYR A 139 -3.86 -0.66 -24.30
N ASN A 140 -4.43 0.16 -23.43
CA ASN A 140 -4.56 1.59 -23.67
C ASN A 140 -3.29 2.30 -23.17
N PRO A 141 -2.40 2.79 -24.06
CA PRO A 141 -1.15 3.41 -23.66
C PRO A 141 -1.37 4.72 -22.87
N LYS A 142 -2.52 5.38 -22.99
CA LYS A 142 -2.87 6.56 -22.17
C LYS A 142 -3.28 6.18 -20.74
N THR A 143 -3.82 4.98 -20.55
CA THR A 143 -4.12 4.45 -19.20
C THR A 143 -2.85 3.90 -18.57
N ALA A 144 -2.00 3.21 -19.33
CA ALA A 144 -0.72 2.70 -18.85
C ALA A 144 0.28 3.82 -18.48
N LEU A 145 0.32 4.93 -19.21
CA LEU A 145 1.11 6.12 -18.81
C LEU A 145 0.59 6.76 -17.52
N LYS A 146 -0.74 6.83 -17.32
CA LYS A 146 -1.33 7.31 -16.05
C LYS A 146 -0.93 6.44 -14.85
N HIS A 147 -0.74 5.13 -15.04
CA HIS A 147 -0.32 4.22 -13.97
C HIS A 147 1.20 4.19 -13.76
N ALA A 148 2.00 4.57 -14.76
CA ALA A 148 3.45 4.54 -14.68
C ALA A 148 4.08 5.80 -14.04
N GLU A 149 3.35 6.91 -13.91
CA GLU A 149 3.93 8.21 -13.53
C GLU A 149 3.72 8.64 -12.06
N ALA A 150 3.14 7.82 -11.18
CA ALA A 150 2.82 8.30 -9.83
C ALA A 150 3.41 7.42 -8.71
N GLN A 151 4.61 7.76 -8.25
CA GLN A 151 5.06 7.44 -6.87
C GLN A 151 4.23 8.15 -5.78
N ASN A 152 2.97 8.49 -6.08
CA ASN A 152 2.10 9.27 -5.21
C ASN A 152 0.60 9.08 -5.53
N ALA A 153 0.23 8.04 -6.29
CA ALA A 153 -1.18 7.74 -6.54
C ALA A 153 -1.77 7.06 -5.30
N LYS A 154 -2.81 7.69 -4.73
CA LYS A 154 -3.58 7.10 -3.63
C LYS A 154 -4.32 5.86 -4.11
N VAL A 155 -4.51 4.91 -3.21
CA VAL A 155 -5.32 3.71 -3.41
C VAL A 155 -6.76 4.10 -3.72
N ASP A 156 -7.33 3.47 -4.74
CA ASP A 156 -8.76 3.53 -5.02
C ASP A 156 -9.51 2.58 -4.09
N TRP A 157 -10.12 3.14 -3.05
CA TRP A 157 -10.83 2.37 -2.04
C TRP A 157 -12.17 1.78 -2.52
N GLU A 158 -12.76 2.29 -3.61
CA GLU A 158 -13.94 1.66 -4.23
C GLU A 158 -13.52 0.35 -4.89
N GLN A 159 -12.41 0.38 -5.64
CA GLN A 159 -11.84 -0.83 -6.20
C GLN A 159 -11.40 -1.83 -5.12
N ILE A 160 -10.78 -1.37 -4.02
CA ILE A 160 -10.46 -2.24 -2.88
C ILE A 160 -11.73 -2.88 -2.32
N PHE A 161 -12.82 -2.11 -2.18
CA PHE A 161 -14.09 -2.67 -1.72
C PHE A 161 -14.54 -3.79 -2.66
N ASP A 162 -14.58 -3.55 -3.96
CA ASP A 162 -15.10 -4.52 -4.95
C ASP A 162 -14.36 -5.87 -4.96
N ILE A 163 -13.06 -5.87 -4.66
CA ILE A 163 -12.24 -7.10 -4.67
C ILE A 163 -12.19 -7.85 -3.32
N MET A 164 -12.76 -7.29 -2.25
CA MET A 164 -12.75 -7.89 -0.92
C MET A 164 -13.95 -8.80 -0.64
N GLU A 165 -13.79 -9.72 0.31
CA GLU A 165 -14.88 -10.55 0.82
C GLU A 165 -15.89 -9.75 1.65
N ARG A 166 -17.14 -10.21 1.71
CA ARG A 166 -18.22 -9.53 2.45
C ARG A 166 -18.58 -10.28 3.75
N PRO A 167 -18.82 -9.57 4.87
CA PRO A 167 -18.63 -8.13 5.07
C PRO A 167 -17.14 -7.74 5.07
N ALA A 168 -16.81 -6.60 4.44
CA ALA A 168 -15.45 -6.09 4.32
C ALA A 168 -15.09 -5.16 5.48
N PHE A 169 -13.95 -5.39 6.13
CA PHE A 169 -13.49 -4.59 7.27
C PHE A 169 -12.25 -3.76 6.95
N VAL A 170 -12.14 -2.59 7.59
CA VAL A 170 -10.92 -1.77 7.60
C VAL A 170 -10.58 -1.40 9.04
N PHE A 171 -9.36 -1.72 9.47
CA PHE A 171 -8.81 -1.30 10.76
C PHE A 171 -7.70 -0.30 10.52
N ASP A 172 -7.90 0.95 10.95
CA ASP A 172 -6.91 2.01 10.79
C ASP A 172 -6.18 2.28 12.11
N GLY A 173 -4.96 1.76 12.21
CA GLY A 173 -4.07 1.98 13.34
C GLY A 173 -3.30 3.30 13.29
N ARG A 174 -3.33 4.00 12.15
CA ARG A 174 -2.47 5.17 11.87
C ARG A 174 -3.22 6.46 11.58
N ARG A 175 -4.55 6.41 11.59
CA ARG A 175 -5.45 7.56 11.37
C ARG A 175 -5.23 8.21 10.02
N VAL A 176 -4.97 7.43 8.97
CA VAL A 176 -4.90 7.92 7.59
C VAL A 176 -6.23 7.81 6.85
N ILE A 177 -7.20 7.10 7.43
CA ILE A 177 -8.52 6.85 6.85
C ILE A 177 -9.58 7.82 7.40
N ASP A 178 -10.30 8.46 6.48
CA ASP A 178 -11.64 8.98 6.67
C ASP A 178 -12.63 7.81 6.70
N ALA A 179 -13.01 7.42 7.92
CA ALA A 179 -13.92 6.31 8.16
C ALA A 179 -15.32 6.57 7.59
N GLY A 180 -15.80 7.81 7.60
CA GLY A 180 -17.13 8.14 7.09
C GLY A 180 -17.22 7.93 5.58
N LYS A 181 -16.14 8.23 4.85
CA LYS A 181 -16.06 7.92 3.41
C LYS A 181 -16.12 6.42 3.15
N LEU A 182 -15.31 5.62 3.85
CA LEU A 182 -15.29 4.16 3.65
C LEU A 182 -16.59 3.49 4.13
N GLN A 183 -17.19 3.96 5.22
CA GLN A 183 -18.48 3.45 5.70
C GLN A 183 -19.60 3.67 4.68
N ARG A 184 -19.61 4.81 3.97
CA ARG A 184 -20.57 5.05 2.87
C ARG A 184 -20.39 4.10 1.69
N LEU A 185 -19.18 3.58 1.46
CA LEU A 185 -18.94 2.52 0.47
C LEU A 185 -19.43 1.16 0.93
N GLY A 186 -19.60 0.96 2.25
CA GLY A 186 -20.07 -0.30 2.84
C GLY A 186 -19.03 -1.02 3.69
N PHE A 187 -17.85 -0.45 3.89
CA PHE A 187 -16.87 -0.99 4.83
C PHE A 187 -17.36 -0.90 6.28
N ARG A 188 -17.00 -1.90 7.08
CA ARG A 188 -16.99 -1.81 8.54
C ARG A 188 -15.64 -1.28 8.98
N VAL A 189 -15.62 -0.07 9.53
CA VAL A 189 -14.35 0.64 9.79
C VAL A 189 -14.17 0.86 11.29
N GLU A 190 -13.03 0.42 11.81
CA GLU A 190 -12.57 0.66 13.18
C GLU A 190 -11.28 1.50 13.13
N CYS A 191 -11.15 2.48 14.02
CA CYS A 191 -9.97 3.36 14.06
C CYS A 191 -9.48 3.58 15.47
N ILE A 192 -8.18 3.44 15.69
CA ILE A 192 -7.61 3.54 17.03
C ILE A 192 -7.73 4.95 17.61
N GLY A 193 -8.28 5.03 18.83
CA GLY A 193 -8.39 6.23 19.64
C GLY A 193 -9.47 7.22 19.19
N ARG A 194 -10.49 6.78 18.47
CA ARG A 194 -11.83 7.38 18.54
C ARG A 194 -12.63 6.59 19.57
N GLY A 195 -13.24 7.26 20.55
CA GLY A 195 -14.21 6.58 21.41
C GLY A 195 -15.32 6.04 20.52
N ASN A 196 -15.64 4.75 20.63
CA ASN A 196 -16.72 4.15 19.84
C ASN A 196 -18.03 4.85 20.19
N SER A 197 -18.45 5.80 19.36
CA SER A 197 -19.81 6.29 19.34
C SER A 197 -20.64 5.33 18.49
N PHE A 198 -20.79 4.09 18.96
CA PHE A 198 -21.98 3.33 18.61
C PHE A 198 -23.12 3.97 19.40
N GLN A 199 -23.92 4.81 18.74
CA GLN A 199 -25.28 5.12 19.14
C GLN A 199 -26.22 4.39 18.20
#